data_AF-I6YQ57-F1
#
_entry.id   AF-I6YQ57-F1
#
_cell.length_a   1.000
_cell.length_b   1.000
_cell.length_c   1.000
_cell.angle_alpha   90.00
_cell.angle_beta   90.00
_cell.angle_gamma   90.00
#
_symmetry.space_group_name_H-M   'P 1'
#
loop_
_entity.id
_entity.type
_entity.pdbx_description
1 polymer ?
#
loop_
_entity_poly.entity_id
_entity_poly.type
_entity_poly.pdbx_seq_one_letter_code
_entity_poly.pdbx_strand_id
1 'polypeptide(L)'
;GRFMKVPTIVGVNSREGIMVLLGKNATPEVLETVDKNFQRVVPDILNLTPNSTKFKEVTDKIKRFYFRGGQLSWDSLENYVDLMGDIYFVAPIYRSMMNMIKKSPEPVYCYEFAFEGSRGLAKALTIAALPNVANISGVSHYDDIAYLFPVAIQGWEQEIVSSSMDRKTIDRLTMLWTNFAKTGNPNGSGFSLWDPHHPSRERYLYIGNDLEVRHRLFFQHRMNFWKDIYDNHSNNTEV
;
A
#
# COMPACT_ATOMS: atom_id res chain seq x y z
N GLY A 1 -2.61 13.47 -20.02
CA GLY A 1 -2.35 12.02 -20.19
C GLY A 1 -3.49 11.40 -20.96
N ARG A 2 -3.19 10.41 -21.80
CA ARG A 2 -4.18 9.69 -22.62
C ARG A 2 -4.87 8.61 -21.78
N PHE A 3 -5.95 8.99 -21.09
CA PHE A 3 -6.81 8.11 -20.29
C PHE A 3 -8.19 8.75 -20.13
N MET A 4 -9.22 7.94 -19.83
CA MET A 4 -10.58 8.42 -19.57
C MET A 4 -10.63 9.26 -18.30
N LYS A 5 -11.23 10.44 -18.38
CA LYS A 5 -11.37 11.35 -17.23
C LYS A 5 -12.65 10.97 -16.49
N VAL A 6 -12.49 10.28 -15.36
CA VAL A 6 -13.59 9.91 -14.47
C VAL A 6 -13.19 10.15 -13.02
N PRO A 7 -14.15 10.38 -12.11
CA PRO A 7 -13.92 10.30 -10.68
C PRO A 7 -13.28 8.97 -10.31
N THR A 8 -12.33 8.98 -9.36
CA THR A 8 -11.61 7.76 -8.95
C THR A 8 -11.44 7.70 -7.44
N ILE A 9 -11.66 6.52 -6.84
CA ILE A 9 -11.15 6.17 -5.52
C ILE A 9 -9.82 5.44 -5.69
N VAL A 10 -8.80 5.83 -4.93
CA VAL A 10 -7.50 5.17 -4.88
C VAL A 10 -7.07 5.03 -3.42
N GLY A 11 -6.37 3.96 -3.06
CA GLY A 11 -5.86 3.82 -1.70
C GLY A 11 -4.85 2.71 -1.56
N VAL A 12 -4.36 2.59 -0.33
CA VAL A 12 -3.37 1.61 0.09
C VAL A 12 -3.71 1.11 1.49
N ASN A 13 -3.25 -0.09 1.81
CA ASN A 13 -3.28 -0.62 3.16
C ASN A 13 -2.04 -0.15 3.93
N SER A 14 -2.15 -0.07 5.26
CA SER A 14 -1.09 0.52 6.09
C SER A 14 0.23 -0.27 6.05
N ARG A 15 0.19 -1.55 5.67
CA ARG A 15 1.34 -2.46 5.61
C ARG A 15 1.23 -3.50 4.49
N GLU A 16 1.03 -3.02 3.25
CA GLU A 16 0.88 -3.83 2.03
C GLU A 16 1.85 -5.04 1.93
N GLY A 17 3.12 -4.82 2.27
CA GLY A 17 4.19 -5.80 2.10
C GLY A 17 4.09 -7.04 3.00
N ILE A 18 3.19 -7.10 3.99
CA ILE A 18 2.99 -8.30 4.82
C ILE A 18 2.69 -9.52 3.93
N MET A 19 1.86 -9.36 2.89
CA MET A 19 1.52 -10.44 1.96
C MET A 19 2.74 -11.02 1.24
N VAL A 20 3.81 -10.23 1.07
CA VAL A 20 5.05 -10.69 0.42
C VAL A 20 5.78 -11.72 1.28
N LEU A 21 5.62 -11.66 2.61
CA LEU A 21 6.21 -12.66 3.51
C LEU A 21 5.62 -14.04 3.25
N LEU A 22 4.29 -14.12 3.12
CA LEU A 22 3.59 -15.36 2.76
C LEU A 22 4.00 -15.85 1.36
N GLY A 23 3.94 -14.96 0.35
CA GLY A 23 4.26 -15.33 -1.03
C GLY A 23 5.71 -15.77 -1.25
N LYS A 24 6.64 -15.34 -0.38
CA LYS A 24 8.05 -15.76 -0.40
C LYS A 24 8.39 -16.86 0.59
N ASN A 25 7.43 -17.30 1.40
CA ASN A 25 7.66 -18.18 2.54
C ASN A 25 8.86 -17.70 3.39
N ALA A 26 8.80 -16.45 3.86
CA ALA A 26 9.94 -15.78 4.45
C ALA A 26 10.50 -16.52 5.68
N THR A 27 11.78 -16.90 5.60
CA THR A 27 12.59 -17.42 6.69
C THR A 27 13.91 -16.62 6.77
N PRO A 28 14.70 -16.74 7.84
CA PRO A 28 16.03 -16.12 7.90
C PRO A 28 16.91 -16.45 6.68
N GLU A 29 16.89 -17.70 6.19
CA GLU A 29 17.68 -18.15 5.03
C GLU A 29 17.18 -17.53 3.72
N VAL A 30 15.86 -17.37 3.58
CA VAL A 30 15.26 -16.67 2.43
C VAL A 30 15.69 -15.20 2.44
N LEU A 31 15.63 -14.53 3.59
CA LEU A 31 16.05 -13.13 3.70
C LEU A 31 17.55 -12.96 3.43
N GLU A 32 18.40 -13.87 3.91
CA GLU A 32 19.83 -13.88 3.60
C GLU A 32 20.07 -14.05 2.09
N THR A 33 19.30 -14.92 1.43
CA THR A 33 19.35 -15.11 -0.02
C THR A 33 18.94 -13.84 -0.76
N VAL A 34 17.91 -13.13 -0.28
CA VAL A 34 17.50 -11.84 -0.83
C VAL A 34 18.58 -10.80 -0.60
N ASP A 35 19.22 -10.73 0.56
CA ASP A 35 20.29 -9.78 0.85
C ASP A 35 21.51 -9.98 -0.06
N LYS A 36 21.92 -11.24 -0.27
CA LYS A 36 22.99 -11.60 -1.22
C LYS A 36 22.66 -11.22 -2.66
N ASN A 37 21.38 -11.10 -2.98
CA ASN A 37 20.88 -10.74 -4.31
C ASN A 37 20.07 -9.43 -4.26
N PHE A 38 20.45 -8.49 -3.39
CA PHE A 38 19.64 -7.30 -3.08
C PHE A 38 19.28 -6.48 -4.33
N GLN A 39 20.11 -6.50 -5.36
CA GLN A 39 19.84 -5.85 -6.63
C GLN A 39 18.53 -6.30 -7.31
N ARG A 40 17.97 -7.46 -6.94
CA ARG A 40 16.68 -7.95 -7.43
C ARG A 40 15.48 -7.16 -6.90
N VAL A 41 15.67 -6.31 -5.89
CA VAL A 41 14.61 -5.42 -5.37
C VAL A 41 14.50 -4.13 -6.18
N VAL A 42 15.43 -3.86 -7.11
CA VAL A 42 15.34 -2.69 -8.00
C VAL A 42 14.11 -2.87 -8.91
N PRO A 43 13.14 -1.93 -8.91
CA PRO A 43 11.94 -2.09 -9.73
C PRO A 43 12.24 -2.09 -11.23
N ASP A 44 11.76 -3.11 -11.94
CA ASP A 44 11.93 -3.23 -13.40
C ASP A 44 11.38 -2.03 -14.17
N ILE A 45 10.36 -1.36 -13.62
CA ILE A 45 9.76 -0.16 -14.20
C ILE A 45 10.75 1.01 -14.33
N LEU A 46 11.92 0.95 -13.68
CA LEU A 46 12.98 1.95 -13.87
C LEU A 46 13.72 1.77 -15.21
N ASN A 47 13.58 0.63 -15.88
CA ASN A 47 14.20 0.29 -17.15
C ASN A 47 15.74 0.44 -17.13
N LEU A 48 16.36 0.10 -16.02
CA LEU A 48 17.80 0.20 -15.83
C LEU A 48 18.51 -1.02 -16.42
N THR A 49 19.60 -0.80 -17.15
CA THR A 49 20.46 -1.89 -17.62
C THR A 49 21.07 -2.61 -16.42
N PRO A 50 20.84 -3.93 -16.26
CA PRO A 50 21.41 -4.70 -15.15
C PRO A 50 22.92 -4.52 -15.05
N ASN A 51 23.43 -4.41 -13.83
CA ASN A 51 24.86 -4.22 -13.52
C ASN A 51 25.51 -2.92 -14.03
N SER A 52 24.78 -2.02 -14.69
CA SER A 52 25.29 -0.67 -15.03
C SER A 52 25.62 0.13 -13.76
N THR A 53 26.45 1.18 -13.92
CA THR A 53 26.78 2.11 -12.81
C THR A 53 25.51 2.66 -12.16
N LYS A 54 24.55 3.14 -12.96
CA LYS A 54 23.27 3.67 -12.48
C LYS A 54 22.43 2.62 -11.75
N PHE A 55 22.40 1.37 -12.24
CA PHE A 55 21.71 0.27 -11.56
C PHE A 55 22.29 -0.03 -10.17
N LYS A 56 23.63 -0.04 -10.05
CA LYS A 56 24.32 -0.22 -8.77
C LYS A 56 24.07 0.96 -7.83
N GLU A 57 24.14 2.19 -8.33
CA GLU A 57 23.84 3.40 -7.55
C GLU A 57 22.42 3.39 -6.98
N VAL A 58 21.43 3.02 -7.79
CA VAL A 58 20.03 2.88 -7.34
C VAL A 58 19.88 1.76 -6.31
N THR A 59 20.53 0.61 -6.54
CA THR A 59 20.56 -0.49 -5.58
C THR A 59 21.08 0.00 -4.21
N ASP A 60 22.21 0.71 -4.20
CA ASP A 60 22.82 1.24 -2.98
C ASP A 60 21.96 2.33 -2.31
N LYS A 61 21.28 3.17 -3.10
CA LYS A 61 20.31 4.15 -2.57
C LYS A 61 19.17 3.45 -1.83
N ILE A 62 18.57 2.41 -2.43
CA ILE A 62 17.49 1.63 -1.81
C ILE A 62 18.01 0.94 -0.54
N LYS A 63 19.18 0.29 -0.58
CA LYS A 63 19.76 -0.40 0.59
C LYS A 63 20.05 0.58 1.73
N ARG A 64 20.59 1.76 1.42
CA ARG A 64 20.83 2.82 2.43
C ARG A 64 19.53 3.37 3.00
N PHE A 65 18.49 3.54 2.20
CA PHE A 65 17.23 4.10 2.68
C PHE A 65 16.51 3.18 3.66
N TYR A 66 16.35 1.89 3.31
CA TYR A 66 15.59 0.94 4.14
C TYR A 66 16.44 0.26 5.23
N PHE A 67 17.74 0.04 4.98
CA PHE A 67 18.59 -0.74 5.89
C PHE A 67 19.73 0.08 6.49
N ARG A 68 19.81 1.39 6.21
CA ARG A 68 20.90 2.27 6.66
C ARG A 68 22.29 1.77 6.25
N GLY A 69 22.36 1.02 5.14
CA GLY A 69 23.58 0.35 4.67
C GLY A 69 23.90 -0.97 5.38
N GLY A 70 23.09 -1.37 6.37
CA GLY A 70 23.16 -2.66 7.03
C GLY A 70 22.60 -3.81 6.19
N GLN A 71 22.55 -4.98 6.81
CA GLN A 71 22.09 -6.22 6.19
C GLN A 71 20.56 -6.36 6.28
N LEU A 72 19.94 -6.85 5.21
CA LEU A 72 18.61 -7.44 5.31
C LEU A 72 18.71 -8.78 6.07
N SER A 73 18.07 -8.84 7.23
CA SER A 73 18.03 -10.00 8.10
C SER A 73 16.65 -10.11 8.75
N TRP A 74 16.45 -11.13 9.59
CA TRP A 74 15.22 -11.26 10.36
C TRP A 74 14.98 -10.06 11.30
N ASP A 75 16.04 -9.47 11.84
CA ASP A 75 15.95 -8.29 12.73
C ASP A 75 15.49 -7.02 11.99
N SER A 76 15.66 -6.98 10.66
CA SER A 76 15.22 -5.87 9.81
C SER A 76 14.00 -6.24 8.95
N LEU A 77 13.26 -7.28 9.33
CA LEU A 77 12.09 -7.78 8.60
C LEU A 77 11.03 -6.71 8.35
N GLU A 78 10.76 -5.83 9.31
CA GLU A 78 9.81 -4.73 9.13
C GLU A 78 10.23 -3.73 8.04
N ASN A 79 11.53 -3.49 7.90
CA ASN A 79 12.06 -2.64 6.83
C ASN A 79 11.91 -3.32 5.46
N TYR A 80 12.03 -4.65 5.42
CA TYR A 80 11.75 -5.44 4.22
C TYR A 80 10.27 -5.39 3.85
N VAL A 81 9.37 -5.52 4.82
CA VAL A 81 7.92 -5.35 4.62
C VAL A 81 7.61 -3.97 4.02
N ASP A 82 8.22 -2.92 4.54
CA ASP A 82 8.05 -1.55 4.01
C ASP A 82 8.58 -1.41 2.58
N LEU A 83 9.79 -1.93 2.32
CA LEU A 83 10.41 -1.93 0.99
C LEU A 83 9.52 -2.63 -0.05
N MET A 84 9.10 -3.86 0.25
CA MET A 84 8.31 -4.65 -0.69
C MET A 84 6.91 -4.07 -0.89
N GLY A 85 6.30 -3.53 0.16
CA GLY A 85 5.03 -2.80 0.07
C GLY A 85 5.14 -1.58 -0.84
N ASP A 86 6.23 -0.81 -0.72
CA ASP A 86 6.42 0.37 -1.56
C ASP A 86 6.70 0.04 -3.01
N ILE A 87 7.53 -0.98 -3.29
CA ILE A 87 7.86 -1.41 -4.65
C ILE A 87 6.62 -1.90 -5.40
N TYR A 88 5.84 -2.78 -4.77
CA TYR A 88 4.75 -3.46 -5.47
C TYR A 88 3.45 -2.67 -5.50
N PHE A 89 3.20 -1.83 -4.48
CA PHE A 89 1.88 -1.22 -4.30
C PHE A 89 1.98 0.29 -4.16
N VAL A 90 2.59 0.76 -3.07
CA VAL A 90 2.42 2.16 -2.64
C VAL A 90 3.03 3.15 -3.63
N ALA A 91 4.26 2.94 -4.11
CA ALA A 91 4.92 3.89 -4.99
C ALA A 91 4.31 3.95 -6.41
N PRO A 92 3.97 2.81 -7.07
CA PRO A 92 3.21 2.82 -8.32
C PRO A 92 1.81 3.46 -8.19
N ILE A 93 1.09 3.19 -7.09
CA ILE A 93 -0.22 3.79 -6.81
C ILE A 93 -0.08 5.30 -6.64
N TYR A 94 0.88 5.74 -5.84
CA TYR A 94 1.18 7.15 -5.63
C TYR A 94 1.48 7.86 -6.94
N ARG A 95 2.34 7.29 -7.79
CA ARG A 95 2.68 7.88 -9.10
C ARG A 95 1.46 7.98 -10.01
N SER A 96 0.61 6.95 -10.03
CA SER A 96 -0.63 6.92 -10.82
C SER A 96 -1.63 7.96 -10.32
N MET A 97 -1.82 8.04 -9.01
CA MET A 97 -2.64 9.05 -8.33
C MET A 97 -2.21 10.47 -8.70
N MET A 98 -0.92 10.79 -8.56
CA MET A 98 -0.40 12.12 -8.89
C MET A 98 -0.57 12.45 -10.39
N ASN A 99 -0.46 11.46 -11.27
CA ASN A 99 -0.72 11.64 -12.70
C ASN A 99 -2.21 11.90 -12.99
N MET A 100 -3.13 11.21 -12.30
CA MET A 100 -4.57 11.47 -12.40
C MET A 100 -4.89 12.90 -11.96
N ILE A 101 -4.43 13.29 -10.78
CA ILE A 101 -4.62 14.64 -10.21
C ILE A 101 -4.08 15.74 -11.14
N LYS A 102 -2.88 15.56 -11.72
CA LYS A 102 -2.25 16.57 -12.58
C LYS A 102 -2.87 16.67 -13.97
N LYS A 103 -3.52 15.60 -14.46
CA LYS A 103 -3.92 15.48 -15.87
C LYS A 103 -5.42 15.23 -16.06
N SER A 104 -6.22 15.37 -15.00
CA SER A 104 -7.67 15.22 -15.00
C SER A 104 -8.29 16.33 -14.15
N PRO A 105 -9.39 16.96 -14.58
CA PRO A 105 -10.18 17.84 -13.71
C PRO A 105 -11.06 17.06 -12.74
N GLU A 106 -11.20 15.75 -12.95
CA GLU A 106 -12.07 14.88 -12.14
C GLU A 106 -11.52 14.61 -10.73
N PRO A 107 -12.40 14.46 -9.73
CA PRO A 107 -12.00 14.24 -8.36
C PRO A 107 -11.30 12.89 -8.15
N VAL A 108 -10.21 12.90 -7.40
CA VAL A 108 -9.51 11.70 -6.94
C VAL A 108 -9.62 11.62 -5.42
N TYR A 109 -10.26 10.57 -4.91
CA TYR A 109 -10.47 10.32 -3.48
C TYR A 109 -9.44 9.32 -2.98
N CYS A 110 -8.59 9.74 -2.04
CA CYS A 110 -7.49 8.92 -1.54
C CYS A 110 -7.80 8.35 -0.15
N TYR A 111 -7.49 7.07 0.10
CA TYR A 111 -7.57 6.47 1.44
C TYR A 111 -6.30 5.72 1.86
N GLU A 112 -6.11 5.60 3.18
CA GLU A 112 -5.21 4.64 3.82
C GLU A 112 -6.06 3.74 4.71
N PHE A 113 -6.09 2.44 4.43
CA PHE A 113 -6.79 1.48 5.27
C PHE A 113 -5.85 0.91 6.33
N ALA A 114 -6.18 1.18 7.58
CA ALA A 114 -5.31 0.91 8.73
C ALA A 114 -6.07 0.26 9.91
N PHE A 115 -7.30 -0.20 9.66
CA PHE A 115 -8.09 -0.90 10.67
C PHE A 115 -7.64 -2.36 10.78
N GLU A 116 -6.93 -2.68 11.86
CA GLU A 116 -6.54 -4.05 12.21
C GLU A 116 -7.68 -4.76 12.94
N GLY A 117 -8.64 -5.27 12.19
CA GLY A 117 -9.72 -6.08 12.73
C GLY A 117 -9.60 -7.56 12.39
N SER A 118 -10.62 -8.33 12.78
CA SER A 118 -10.61 -9.80 12.72
C SER A 118 -10.75 -10.37 11.31
N ARG A 119 -11.02 -9.53 10.30
CA ARG A 119 -11.34 -9.95 8.94
C ARG A 119 -10.13 -9.91 7.98
N GLY A 120 -8.97 -9.45 8.45
CA GLY A 120 -7.73 -9.35 7.66
C GLY A 120 -7.18 -10.73 7.27
N LEU A 121 -7.70 -11.29 6.19
CA LEU A 121 -7.42 -12.66 5.75
C LEU A 121 -5.94 -12.87 5.37
N ALA A 122 -5.35 -11.97 4.58
CA ALA A 122 -3.99 -12.15 4.08
C ALA A 122 -2.99 -12.10 5.23
N LYS A 123 -3.16 -11.16 6.17
CA LYS A 123 -2.34 -11.13 7.39
C LYS A 123 -2.53 -12.40 8.21
N ALA A 124 -3.76 -12.86 8.39
CA ALA A 124 -4.03 -14.03 9.22
C ALA A 124 -3.49 -15.34 8.60
N LEU A 125 -3.56 -15.51 7.27
CA LEU A 125 -2.89 -16.59 6.54
C LEU A 125 -1.37 -16.49 6.64
N THR A 126 -0.82 -15.28 6.59
CA THR A 126 0.61 -15.03 6.75
C THR A 126 1.10 -15.48 8.12
N ILE A 127 0.36 -15.15 9.19
CA ILE A 127 0.67 -15.56 10.56
C ILE A 127 0.52 -17.08 10.74
N ALA A 128 -0.50 -17.69 10.13
CA ALA A 128 -0.69 -19.14 10.19
C ALA A 128 0.47 -19.90 9.54
N ALA A 129 1.00 -19.40 8.42
CA ALA A 129 2.17 -19.98 7.75
C ALA A 129 3.49 -19.63 8.45
N LEU A 130 3.61 -18.43 9.01
CA LEU A 130 4.84 -17.88 9.58
C LEU A 130 4.57 -17.28 10.98
N PRO A 131 4.38 -18.10 12.04
CA PRO A 131 3.96 -17.60 13.36
C PRO A 131 4.87 -16.53 13.97
N ASN A 132 6.16 -16.55 13.63
CA ASN A 132 7.14 -15.59 14.13
C ASN A 132 6.94 -14.15 13.63
N VAL A 133 6.01 -13.91 12.69
CA VAL A 133 5.68 -12.57 12.16
C VAL A 133 4.42 -11.97 12.80
N ALA A 134 3.83 -12.63 13.79
CA ALA A 134 2.57 -12.22 14.44
C ALA A 134 2.60 -10.81 15.03
N ASN A 135 3.78 -10.32 15.42
CA ASN A 135 3.96 -9.00 16.02
C ASN A 135 4.04 -7.86 15.00
N ILE A 136 4.09 -8.15 13.68
CA ILE A 136 4.12 -7.09 12.66
C ILE A 136 2.76 -6.40 12.64
N SER A 137 2.77 -5.10 12.94
CA SER A 137 1.58 -4.25 12.94
C SER A 137 1.21 -3.74 11.55
N GLY A 138 -0.05 -3.31 11.41
CA GLY A 138 -0.63 -2.78 10.19
C GLY A 138 -1.37 -3.81 9.35
N VAL A 139 -1.93 -3.35 8.24
CA VAL A 139 -2.89 -4.10 7.42
C VAL A 139 -2.21 -4.59 6.14
N SER A 140 -2.32 -5.89 5.86
CA SER A 140 -1.71 -6.51 4.69
C SER A 140 -2.43 -6.12 3.40
N HIS A 141 -1.76 -6.28 2.26
CA HIS A 141 -2.46 -6.30 0.98
C HIS A 141 -3.64 -7.28 1.02
N TYR A 142 -4.74 -6.92 0.36
CA TYR A 142 -6.02 -7.67 0.27
C TYR A 142 -6.94 -7.61 1.51
N ASP A 143 -6.45 -7.22 2.68
CA ASP A 143 -7.26 -7.28 3.91
C ASP A 143 -8.46 -6.31 3.93
N ASP A 144 -8.37 -5.16 3.26
CA ASP A 144 -9.46 -4.18 3.14
C ASP A 144 -10.64 -4.72 2.32
N ILE A 145 -10.39 -5.60 1.36
CA ILE A 145 -11.43 -6.25 0.54
C ILE A 145 -12.37 -7.08 1.40
N ALA A 146 -11.88 -7.68 2.49
CA ALA A 146 -12.70 -8.48 3.40
C ALA A 146 -13.73 -7.65 4.20
N TYR A 147 -13.62 -6.32 4.16
CA TYR A 147 -14.59 -5.37 4.72
C TYR A 147 -15.58 -4.85 3.67
N LEU A 148 -15.34 -5.09 2.39
CA LEU A 148 -16.28 -4.77 1.30
C LEU A 148 -17.11 -5.97 0.86
N PHE A 149 -16.50 -7.17 0.86
CA PHE A 149 -17.11 -8.38 0.35
C PHE A 149 -17.03 -9.51 1.38
N PRO A 150 -18.03 -10.40 1.43
CA PRO A 150 -17.89 -11.66 2.14
C PRO A 150 -16.78 -12.48 1.48
N VAL A 151 -15.78 -12.88 2.25
CA VAL A 151 -14.71 -13.74 1.77
C VAL A 151 -15.06 -15.18 2.15
N ALA A 152 -15.36 -15.99 1.14
CA ALA A 152 -15.66 -17.41 1.30
C ALA A 152 -14.43 -18.25 0.92
N ILE A 153 -13.58 -18.53 1.91
CA ILE A 153 -12.51 -19.52 1.77
C ILE A 153 -12.88 -20.73 2.61
N GLN A 154 -12.85 -21.91 2.00
CA GLN A 154 -13.16 -23.17 2.67
C GLN A 154 -12.24 -23.36 3.88
N GLY A 155 -12.82 -23.57 5.08
CA GLY A 155 -12.07 -23.66 6.34
C GLY A 155 -11.71 -22.31 6.97
N TRP A 156 -12.10 -21.19 6.35
CA TRP A 156 -12.01 -19.82 6.87
C TRP A 156 -13.38 -19.16 6.80
N GLU A 157 -14.37 -19.82 7.39
CA GLU A 157 -15.70 -19.24 7.56
C GLU A 157 -15.62 -18.14 8.60
N GLN A 158 -15.66 -16.88 8.15
CA GLN A 158 -15.79 -15.76 9.07
C GLN A 158 -17.17 -15.82 9.71
N GLU A 159 -17.25 -16.14 11.01
CA GLU A 159 -18.50 -16.01 11.74
C GLU A 159 -19.07 -14.59 11.51
N ILE A 160 -20.39 -14.51 11.34
CA ILE A 160 -21.14 -13.28 11.02
C ILE A 160 -21.00 -12.21 12.12
N VAL A 161 -20.32 -12.51 13.23
CA VAL A 161 -20.13 -11.63 14.37
C VAL A 161 -18.65 -11.37 14.63
N SER A 162 -17.95 -10.91 13.59
CA SER A 162 -16.77 -10.04 13.77
C SER A 162 -17.12 -8.90 14.76
N SER A 163 -16.16 -8.37 15.51
CA SER A 163 -16.39 -7.46 16.65
C SER A 163 -17.35 -6.28 16.34
N SER A 164 -17.86 -5.58 17.36
CA SER A 164 -18.67 -4.36 17.13
C SER A 164 -17.95 -3.34 16.24
N MET A 165 -16.61 -3.29 16.31
CA MET A 165 -15.80 -2.43 15.46
C MET A 165 -15.66 -2.95 14.03
N ASP A 166 -15.55 -4.28 13.83
CA ASP A 166 -15.53 -4.85 12.48
C ASP A 166 -16.84 -4.55 11.73
N ARG A 167 -18.00 -4.73 12.38
CA ARG A 167 -19.31 -4.33 11.81
C ARG A 167 -19.34 -2.85 11.47
N LYS A 168 -18.92 -1.99 12.41
CA LYS A 168 -18.83 -0.54 12.16
C LYS A 168 -17.92 -0.23 10.97
N THR A 169 -16.81 -0.95 10.78
CA THR A 169 -15.93 -0.77 9.62
C THR A 169 -16.58 -1.25 8.32
N ILE A 170 -17.26 -2.40 8.31
CA ILE A 170 -18.03 -2.89 7.15
C ILE A 170 -19.07 -1.84 6.73
N ASP A 171 -19.88 -1.35 7.68
CA ASP A 171 -20.93 -0.37 7.40
C ASP A 171 -20.35 0.92 6.83
N ARG A 172 -19.24 1.41 7.40
CA ARG A 172 -18.53 2.59 6.89
C ARG A 172 -18.00 2.37 5.47
N LEU A 173 -17.28 1.28 5.24
CA LEU A 173 -16.61 1.02 3.96
C LEU A 173 -17.63 0.80 2.84
N THR A 174 -18.64 -0.04 3.09
CA THR A 174 -19.72 -0.30 2.11
C THR A 174 -20.55 0.95 1.83
N MET A 175 -20.82 1.80 2.84
CA MET A 175 -21.47 3.08 2.62
C MET A 175 -20.65 4.00 1.70
N LEU A 176 -19.35 4.20 1.98
CA LEU A 176 -18.50 5.08 1.18
C LEU A 176 -18.39 4.60 -0.28
N TRP A 177 -18.18 3.30 -0.50
CA TRP A 177 -18.07 2.73 -1.84
C TRP A 177 -19.40 2.78 -2.60
N THR A 178 -20.53 2.48 -1.93
CA THR A 178 -21.84 2.53 -2.59
C THR A 178 -22.31 3.95 -2.89
N ASN A 179 -21.98 4.94 -2.06
CA ASN A 179 -22.22 6.36 -2.35
C ASN A 179 -21.44 6.80 -3.59
N PHE A 180 -20.15 6.42 -3.66
CA PHE A 180 -19.32 6.73 -4.81
C PHE A 180 -19.86 6.06 -6.08
N ALA A 181 -20.24 4.78 -6.02
CA ALA A 181 -20.83 4.08 -7.17
C ALA A 181 -22.14 4.73 -7.66
N LYS A 182 -22.96 5.28 -6.75
CA LYS A 182 -24.23 5.94 -7.08
C LYS A 182 -24.04 7.36 -7.63
N THR A 183 -23.04 8.10 -7.16
CA THR A 183 -23.00 9.57 -7.32
C THR A 183 -21.66 10.14 -7.80
N GLY A 184 -20.60 9.32 -7.87
CA GLY A 184 -19.22 9.80 -8.08
C GLY A 184 -18.60 10.49 -6.86
N ASN A 185 -19.29 10.54 -5.73
CA ASN A 185 -18.83 11.13 -4.48
C ASN A 185 -19.02 10.13 -3.32
N PRO A 186 -17.97 9.77 -2.55
CA PRO A 186 -18.11 8.81 -1.45
C PRO A 186 -18.88 9.38 -0.25
N ASN A 187 -19.07 10.71 -0.18
CA ASN A 187 -19.84 11.37 0.85
C ASN A 187 -21.35 11.17 0.63
N GLY A 188 -22.11 11.15 1.72
CA GLY A 188 -23.57 10.93 1.70
C GLY A 188 -24.29 11.74 2.78
N SER A 189 -25.60 11.55 2.91
CA SER A 189 -26.40 12.21 3.96
C SER A 189 -25.92 11.78 5.35
N GLY A 190 -25.11 12.62 6.01
CA GLY A 190 -24.56 12.38 7.35
C GLY A 190 -23.05 12.10 7.40
N PHE A 191 -22.37 11.95 6.25
CA PHE A 191 -20.90 11.83 6.20
C PHE A 191 -20.35 12.75 5.10
N SER A 192 -19.61 13.79 5.51
CA SER A 192 -19.04 14.80 4.61
C SER A 192 -17.56 15.07 4.93
N LEU A 193 -16.80 14.02 5.25
CA LEU A 193 -15.39 14.16 5.66
C LEU A 193 -14.42 13.91 4.50
N TRP A 194 -14.79 13.11 3.50
CA TRP A 194 -13.83 12.66 2.49
C TRP A 194 -13.81 13.56 1.27
N ASP A 195 -13.14 14.70 1.40
CA ASP A 195 -12.93 15.58 0.26
C ASP A 195 -11.91 14.99 -0.75
N PRO A 196 -12.05 15.30 -2.05
CA PRO A 196 -11.09 14.86 -3.05
C PRO A 196 -9.72 15.50 -2.82
N HIS A 197 -8.68 14.79 -3.22
CA HIS A 197 -7.30 15.24 -3.18
C HIS A 197 -7.12 16.47 -4.06
N HIS A 198 -6.38 17.46 -3.55
CA HIS A 198 -6.06 18.68 -4.28
C HIS A 198 -4.54 18.89 -4.32
N PRO A 199 -3.93 19.29 -5.46
CA PRO A 199 -2.48 19.47 -5.57
C PRO A 199 -1.85 20.39 -4.52
N SER A 200 -2.58 21.42 -4.06
CA SER A 200 -2.11 22.35 -3.02
C SER A 200 -2.46 21.93 -1.60
N ARG A 201 -3.25 20.85 -1.43
CA ARG A 201 -3.74 20.35 -0.14
C ARG A 201 -3.83 18.84 -0.19
N GLU A 202 -2.70 18.20 0.01
CA GLU A 202 -2.62 16.74 0.10
C GLU A 202 -3.42 16.26 1.32
N ARG A 203 -4.39 15.40 1.05
CA ARG A 203 -5.23 14.77 2.07
C ARG A 203 -5.67 13.39 1.63
N TYR A 204 -6.00 12.56 2.60
CA TYR A 204 -6.58 11.25 2.41
C TYR A 204 -7.47 10.89 3.60
N LEU A 205 -8.39 9.95 3.39
CA LEU A 205 -9.19 9.37 4.45
C LEU A 205 -8.39 8.23 5.10
N TYR A 206 -8.04 8.40 6.37
CA TYR A 206 -7.51 7.33 7.19
C TYR A 206 -8.66 6.52 7.77
N ILE A 207 -8.65 5.22 7.49
CA ILE A 207 -9.70 4.27 7.87
C ILE A 207 -9.12 3.34 8.93
N GLY A 208 -9.20 3.76 10.20
CA GLY A 208 -8.78 2.97 11.36
C GLY A 208 -9.97 2.60 12.25
N ASN A 209 -9.76 2.62 13.58
CA ASN A 209 -10.86 2.53 14.54
C ASN A 209 -11.90 3.64 14.30
N ASP A 210 -11.42 4.84 13.99
CA ASP A 210 -12.22 5.98 13.55
C ASP A 210 -11.84 6.42 12.13
N LEU A 211 -12.73 7.20 11.52
CA LEU A 211 -12.48 7.82 10.23
C LEU A 211 -11.89 9.19 10.46
N GLU A 212 -10.71 9.44 9.89
CA GLU A 212 -9.99 10.69 10.06
C GLU A 212 -9.55 11.24 8.71
N VAL A 213 -9.69 12.55 8.50
CA VAL A 213 -9.01 13.20 7.39
C VAL A 213 -7.60 13.51 7.84
N ARG A 214 -6.62 12.88 7.20
CA ARG A 214 -5.21 13.18 7.45
C ARG A 214 -4.67 14.07 6.36
N HIS A 215 -3.74 14.92 6.76
CA HIS A 215 -3.04 15.85 5.87
C HIS A 215 -1.68 15.28 5.50
N ARG A 216 -1.18 15.68 4.33
CA ARG A 216 0.03 15.16 3.67
C ARG A 216 -0.22 13.78 3.06
N LEU A 217 0.70 13.36 2.21
CA LEU A 217 0.66 12.04 1.60
C LEU A 217 0.90 10.93 2.64
N PHE A 218 0.22 9.80 2.46
CA PHE A 218 0.56 8.57 3.16
C PHE A 218 2.05 8.27 2.94
N PHE A 219 2.75 7.94 4.02
CA PHE A 219 4.17 7.57 3.98
C PHE A 219 5.09 8.60 3.31
N GLN A 220 4.84 9.90 3.52
CA GLN A 220 5.52 11.00 2.81
C GLN A 220 7.04 10.85 2.67
N HIS A 221 7.76 10.44 3.72
CA HIS A 221 9.23 10.22 3.64
C HIS A 221 9.61 9.14 2.62
N ARG A 222 8.89 8.01 2.61
CA ARG A 222 9.09 6.91 1.65
C ARG A 222 8.66 7.33 0.23
N MET A 223 7.54 8.03 0.11
CA MET A 223 7.05 8.49 -1.20
C MET A 223 7.95 9.56 -1.83
N ASN A 224 8.55 10.43 -1.02
CA ASN A 224 9.56 11.39 -1.51
C ASN A 224 10.82 10.68 -2.01
N PHE A 225 11.26 9.63 -1.33
CA PHE A 225 12.37 8.80 -1.79
C PHE A 225 12.06 8.13 -3.13
N TRP A 226 10.91 7.46 -3.26
CA TRP A 226 10.54 6.82 -4.53
C TRP A 226 10.32 7.81 -5.66
N LYS A 227 9.78 8.99 -5.35
CA LYS A 227 9.66 10.08 -6.32
C LYS A 227 11.04 10.48 -6.88
N ASP A 228 12.06 10.65 -6.02
CA ASP A 228 13.44 10.91 -6.48
C ASP A 228 13.96 9.79 -7.37
N ILE A 229 13.77 8.52 -6.97
CA ILE A 229 14.20 7.36 -7.75
C ILE A 229 13.54 7.35 -9.14
N TYR A 230 12.24 7.60 -9.24
CA TYR A 230 11.54 7.61 -10.53
C TYR A 230 11.93 8.79 -11.40
N ASP A 231 11.99 10.00 -10.83
CA ASP A 231 12.19 11.23 -11.60
C ASP A 231 13.65 11.37 -12.08
N ASN A 232 14.62 10.96 -11.25
CA ASN A 232 16.04 11.22 -11.49
C ASN A 232 16.84 9.97 -11.87
N HIS A 233 16.30 8.77 -11.63
CA HIS A 233 17.03 7.52 -11.83
C HIS A 233 16.33 6.50 -12.73
N SER A 234 15.23 6.85 -13.41
CA SER A 234 14.68 6.02 -14.47
C SER A 234 15.40 6.25 -15.81
N ASN A 235 15.40 5.24 -16.70
CA ASN A 235 15.77 5.39 -18.12
C ASN A 235 14.54 5.53 -19.03
N ASN A 236 13.34 5.63 -18.46
CA ASN A 236 12.16 5.90 -19.26
C ASN A 236 12.27 7.32 -19.83
N THR A 237 12.33 7.43 -21.16
CA THR A 237 12.00 8.68 -21.84
C THR A 237 10.50 8.93 -21.67
N GLU A 238 10.12 10.17 -21.35
CA GLU A 238 8.75 10.56 -20.99
C GLU A 238 7.67 9.91 -21.88
N VAL A 239 6.62 9.34 -21.26
CA VAL A 239 5.39 8.85 -21.93
C VAL A 239 4.22 9.77 -21.65
#